data_AF-A0A7I8CXE2-F1
#
_entry.id   AF-A0A7I8CXE2-F1
#
_cell.length_a   1.000
_cell.length_b   1.000
_cell.length_c   1.000
_cell.angle_alpha   90.00
_cell.angle_beta   90.00
_cell.angle_gamma   90.00
#
_symmetry.space_group_name_H-M   'P 1'
#
loop_
_entity.id
_entity.type
_entity.pdbx_description
1 polymer ?
#
loop_
_entity_poly.entity_id
_entity_poly.type
_entity_poly.pdbx_seq_one_letter_code
_entity_poly.pdbx_strand_id
1 'polypeptide(L)'
;MKSIVLGAGLAGVTTAYYLARDGRAVTVLDRRSGVALETSFANAGLVAPGHSYTWASPHAPKILLKSLFVEGQALRLRLNADPHMWAWCVLFLRNCTATRSRENTSRKVRLCRYAQDQLQQLTVREQLQY
;
A
#
# COMPACT_ATOMS: atom_id res chain seq x y z
N MET A 1 24.68 3.46 -13.06
CA MET A 1 23.61 4.50 -13.11
C MET A 1 23.34 5.01 -11.69
N LYS A 2 23.05 6.30 -11.50
CA LYS A 2 22.71 6.90 -10.20
C LYS A 2 21.19 6.98 -10.04
N SER A 3 20.66 6.73 -8.83
CA SER A 3 19.23 6.81 -8.51
C SER A 3 19.03 7.70 -7.28
N ILE A 4 17.98 8.52 -7.29
CA ILE A 4 17.57 9.31 -6.13
C ILE A 4 16.23 8.76 -5.63
N VAL A 5 16.14 8.48 -4.33
CA VAL A 5 14.92 8.07 -3.65
C VAL A 5 14.46 9.22 -2.76
N LEU A 6 13.21 9.65 -2.95
CA LEU A 6 12.60 10.71 -2.15
C LEU A 6 11.77 10.09 -1.03
N GLY A 7 12.20 10.31 0.21
CA GLY A 7 11.63 9.75 1.43
C GLY A 7 12.48 8.61 2.00
N ALA A 8 12.74 8.67 3.30
CA ALA A 8 13.44 7.69 4.13
C ALA A 8 12.47 6.96 5.08
N GLY A 9 11.20 6.82 4.68
CA GLY A 9 10.25 5.88 5.31
C GLY A 9 10.46 4.44 4.84
N LEU A 10 9.60 3.52 5.31
CA LEU A 10 9.68 2.08 5.00
C LEU A 10 9.87 1.79 3.50
N ALA A 11 9.01 2.35 2.65
CA ALA A 11 9.07 2.13 1.20
C ALA A 11 10.35 2.71 0.57
N GLY A 12 10.81 3.87 1.05
CA GLY A 12 12.00 4.53 0.53
C GLY A 12 13.28 3.78 0.88
N VAL A 13 13.45 3.40 2.16
CA VAL A 13 14.61 2.65 2.64
C VAL A 13 14.70 1.28 1.95
N THR A 14 13.59 0.55 1.87
CA THR A 14 13.57 -0.76 1.20
C THR A 14 13.88 -0.64 -0.30
N THR A 15 13.32 0.37 -0.99
CA THR A 15 13.65 0.65 -2.40
C THR A 15 15.13 0.96 -2.57
N ALA A 16 15.68 1.86 -1.75
CA ALA A 16 17.09 2.23 -1.82
C ALA A 16 18.02 1.04 -1.58
N TYR A 17 17.67 0.18 -0.62
CA TYR A 17 18.40 -1.04 -0.31
C TYR A 17 18.46 -1.99 -1.53
N TYR A 18 17.33 -2.31 -2.16
CA TYR A 18 17.33 -3.21 -3.32
C TYR A 18 18.02 -2.58 -4.54
N LEU A 19 17.87 -1.27 -4.77
CA LEU A 19 18.60 -0.59 -5.84
C LEU A 19 20.12 -0.60 -5.61
N ALA A 20 20.56 -0.38 -4.37
CA ALA A 20 21.98 -0.42 -4.02
C ALA A 20 22.56 -1.83 -4.20
N ARG A 21 21.77 -2.86 -3.85
CA ARG A 21 22.14 -4.27 -4.08
C ARG A 21 22.27 -4.65 -5.54
N ASP A 22 21.50 -4.01 -6.41
CA ASP A 22 21.65 -4.16 -7.87
C ASP A 22 22.85 -3.36 -8.43
N GLY A 23 23.74 -2.87 -7.56
CA GLY A 23 24.97 -2.16 -7.94
C GLY A 23 24.74 -0.70 -8.34
N ARG A 24 23.58 -0.12 -8.03
CA ARG A 24 23.30 1.30 -8.33
C ARG A 24 23.83 2.19 -7.22
N ALA A 25 24.37 3.35 -7.59
CA ALA A 25 24.66 4.39 -6.62
C ALA A 25 23.33 5.09 -6.26
N VAL A 26 22.95 5.04 -4.99
CA VAL A 26 21.65 5.57 -4.51
C VAL A 26 21.86 6.71 -3.53
N THR A 27 21.11 7.80 -3.70
CA THR A 27 20.98 8.88 -2.72
C THR A 27 19.56 8.88 -2.20
N VAL A 28 19.39 8.86 -0.88
CA VAL A 28 18.08 9.01 -0.24
C VAL A 28 17.96 10.43 0.31
N LEU A 29 16.89 11.13 -0.05
CA LEU A 29 16.60 12.47 0.43
C LEU A 29 15.31 12.43 1.26
N ASP A 30 15.36 12.89 2.51
CA ASP A 30 14.18 13.08 3.35
C ASP A 30 14.18 14.51 3.92
N ARG A 31 12.99 15.03 4.20
CA ARG A 31 12.81 16.34 4.83
C ARG A 31 13.02 16.31 6.35
N ARG A 32 12.88 15.12 6.96
CA ARG A 32 13.14 14.89 8.38
C ARG A 32 14.63 14.63 8.59
N SER A 33 15.11 14.90 9.80
CA SER A 33 16.51 14.73 10.19
C SER A 33 16.95 13.27 10.35
N GLY A 34 16.04 12.31 10.24
CA GLY A 34 16.30 10.89 10.45
C GLY A 34 15.34 10.00 9.67
N VAL A 35 15.62 8.71 9.70
CA VAL A 35 14.84 7.69 8.99
C VAL A 35 13.55 7.36 9.72
N ALA A 36 12.51 7.05 8.94
CA ALA A 36 11.23 6.58 9.44
C ALA A 36 10.53 7.48 10.48
N LEU A 37 10.79 8.80 10.54
CA LEU A 37 10.27 9.69 11.60
C LEU A 37 8.79 10.13 11.45
N GLU A 38 8.01 9.50 10.58
CA GLU A 38 6.58 9.82 10.40
C GLU A 38 5.70 8.57 10.46
N THR A 39 4.86 8.30 9.45
CA THR A 39 3.96 7.14 9.42
C THR A 39 4.70 5.81 9.64
N SER A 40 5.98 5.73 9.29
CA SER A 40 6.81 4.55 9.51
C SER A 40 7.32 4.38 10.96
N PHE A 41 7.34 5.44 11.78
CA PHE A 41 7.99 5.46 13.11
C PHE A 41 7.33 4.51 14.09
N ALA A 42 6.02 4.66 14.23
CA ALA A 42 5.19 3.93 15.18
C ALA A 42 4.01 3.28 14.46
N ASN A 43 4.33 2.56 13.38
CA ASN A 43 3.35 1.67 12.78
C ASN A 43 3.14 0.47 13.72
N ALA A 44 1.95 -0.14 13.74
CA ALA A 44 1.63 -1.23 14.66
C ALA A 44 2.45 -2.52 14.43
N GLY A 45 3.40 -2.54 13.48
CA GLY A 45 4.27 -3.68 13.20
C GLY A 45 3.56 -4.90 12.62
N LEU A 46 2.27 -4.79 12.28
CA LEU A 46 1.44 -5.92 11.93
C LEU A 46 1.73 -6.42 10.50
N VAL A 47 2.26 -7.64 10.40
CA VAL A 47 2.39 -8.38 9.14
C VAL A 47 1.24 -9.36 8.99
N ALA A 48 0.19 -8.97 8.25
CA ALA A 48 -1.07 -9.70 8.19
C ALA A 48 -1.48 -10.09 6.75
N PRO A 49 -0.76 -11.03 6.09
CA PRO A 49 -1.08 -11.46 4.73
C PRO A 49 -2.47 -12.11 4.60
N GLY A 50 -3.01 -12.65 5.69
CA GLY A 50 -4.39 -13.19 5.76
C GLY A 50 -5.49 -12.12 5.63
N HIS A 51 -5.19 -10.84 5.91
CA HIS A 51 -6.14 -9.72 5.76
C HIS A 51 -6.11 -9.14 4.34
N SER A 52 -6.03 -10.02 3.34
CA SER A 52 -5.82 -9.66 1.93
C SER A 52 -7.11 -9.52 1.11
N TYR A 53 -8.26 -9.37 1.77
CA TYR A 53 -9.53 -9.06 1.09
C TYR A 53 -9.44 -7.77 0.27
N THR A 54 -9.97 -7.78 -0.95
CA THR A 54 -10.04 -6.55 -1.74
C THR A 54 -10.96 -5.53 -1.08
N TRP A 55 -10.61 -4.25 -1.24
CA TRP A 55 -11.47 -3.15 -0.80
C TRP A 55 -12.68 -2.96 -1.73
N ALA A 56 -12.52 -3.21 -3.04
CA ALA A 56 -13.60 -3.17 -4.02
C ALA A 56 -14.46 -4.44 -3.95
N SER A 57 -15.32 -4.50 -2.94
CA SER A 57 -16.28 -5.61 -2.73
C SER A 57 -17.70 -5.21 -3.15
N PRO A 58 -18.63 -6.17 -3.29
CA PRO A 58 -20.05 -5.87 -3.53
C PRO A 58 -20.72 -4.95 -2.50
N HIS A 59 -20.16 -4.88 -1.29
CA HIS A 59 -20.65 -4.01 -0.24
C HIS A 59 -20.09 -2.58 -0.31
N ALA A 60 -18.97 -2.38 -1.01
CA ALA A 60 -18.28 -1.10 -1.09
C ALA A 60 -19.14 0.04 -1.65
N PRO A 61 -19.98 -0.14 -2.69
CA PRO A 61 -20.87 0.93 -3.17
C PRO A 61 -21.85 1.41 -2.10
N LYS A 62 -22.38 0.50 -1.27
CA LYS A 62 -23.27 0.85 -0.16
C LYS A 62 -22.55 1.68 0.91
N ILE A 63 -21.30 1.33 1.22
CA ILE A 63 -20.45 2.08 2.16
C ILE A 63 -20.12 3.46 1.58
N LEU A 64 -19.76 3.53 0.30
CA LEU A 64 -19.44 4.76 -0.41
C LEU A 64 -20.63 5.74 -0.40
N LEU A 65 -21.83 5.27 -0.73
CA LEU A 65 -23.05 6.08 -0.68
C LEU A 65 -23.36 6.56 0.74
N LYS A 66 -23.22 5.70 1.75
CA LYS A 66 -23.41 6.09 3.15
C LYS A 66 -22.41 7.16 3.59
N SER A 67 -21.18 7.13 3.09
CA SER A 67 -20.12 8.08 3.47
C SER A 67 -20.40 9.52 3.07
N LEU A 68 -21.36 9.75 2.15
CA LEU A 68 -21.80 11.09 1.76
C LEU A 68 -22.67 11.75 2.85
N PHE A 69 -23.29 10.96 3.72
CA PHE A 69 -24.26 11.43 4.72
C PHE A 69 -23.86 11.11 6.16
N VAL A 70 -22.95 10.14 6.36
CA VAL A 70 -22.57 9.64 7.68
C VAL A 70 -21.06 9.82 7.88
N GLU A 71 -20.68 10.51 8.95
CA GLU A 71 -19.28 10.65 9.36
C GLU A 71 -18.72 9.34 9.95
N GLY A 72 -17.40 9.17 9.92
CA GLY A 72 -16.74 8.00 10.51
C GLY A 72 -16.72 6.73 9.64
N GLN A 73 -17.14 6.80 8.37
CA GLN A 73 -16.97 5.67 7.44
C GLN A 73 -15.50 5.44 7.10
N ALA A 74 -15.11 4.17 6.97
CA ALA A 74 -13.74 3.77 6.60
C ALA A 74 -13.32 4.26 5.19
N LEU A 75 -14.31 4.54 4.34
CA LEU A 75 -14.16 5.14 3.02
C LEU A 75 -14.98 6.44 3.00
N ARG A 76 -14.34 7.59 2.77
CA ARG A 76 -15.00 8.90 2.70
C ARG A 76 -14.94 9.45 1.28
N LEU A 77 -16.08 9.56 0.62
CA LEU A 77 -16.18 10.24 -0.68
C LEU A 77 -16.46 11.73 -0.45
N ARG A 78 -15.61 12.60 -1.01
CA ARG A 78 -15.89 14.04 -1.12
C ARG A 78 -16.15 14.34 -2.59
N LEU A 79 -17.38 14.72 -2.91
CA LEU A 79 -17.76 15.05 -4.28
C LEU A 79 -17.10 16.36 -4.70
N ASN A 80 -16.52 16.37 -5.90
CA ASN A 80 -16.02 17.55 -6.57
C ASN A 80 -16.28 17.44 -8.09
N ALA A 81 -15.97 18.51 -8.83
CA ALA A 81 -16.20 18.58 -10.28
C ALA A 81 -15.04 17.97 -11.11
N ASP A 82 -14.09 17.26 -10.49
CA ASP A 82 -12.94 16.70 -11.20
C ASP A 82 -13.37 15.50 -12.07
N PRO A 83 -13.26 15.58 -13.41
CA PRO A 83 -13.59 14.45 -14.29
C PRO A 83 -12.75 13.19 -14.00
N HIS A 84 -11.52 13.34 -13.50
CA HIS A 84 -10.66 12.20 -13.15
C HIS A 84 -11.19 11.45 -11.92
N MET A 85 -11.77 12.16 -10.94
CA MET A 85 -12.43 11.54 -9.80
C MET A 85 -13.58 10.65 -10.29
N TRP A 86 -14.45 11.18 -11.15
CA TRP A 86 -15.60 10.44 -11.67
C TRP A 86 -15.18 9.25 -12.53
N ALA A 87 -14.17 9.42 -13.39
CA ALA A 87 -13.59 8.32 -14.16
C ALA A 87 -13.07 7.20 -13.23
N TRP A 88 -12.34 7.56 -12.17
CA TRP A 88 -11.87 6.60 -11.17
C TRP A 88 -13.03 5.94 -10.42
N CYS A 89 -14.07 6.68 -10.03
CA CYS A 89 -15.26 6.13 -9.38
C CYS A 89 -15.95 5.08 -10.25
N VAL A 90 -16.10 5.34 -11.54
CA VAL A 90 -16.67 4.35 -12.49
C VAL A 90 -15.78 3.10 -12.55
N LEU A 91 -14.47 3.25 -12.65
CA LEU A 91 -13.53 2.12 -12.65
C LEU A 91 -13.57 1.33 -11.33
N PHE A 92 -13.70 2.00 -10.19
CA PHE A 92 -13.84 1.39 -8.88
C PHE A 92 -15.14 0.59 -8.78
N LEU A 93 -16.28 1.19 -9.14
CA LEU A 93 -17.59 0.55 -9.11
C LEU A 93 -17.65 -0.67 -10.04
N ARG A 94 -17.02 -0.61 -11.22
CA ARG A 94 -16.88 -1.76 -12.13
C ARG A 94 -16.15 -2.94 -11.51
N ASN A 95 -15.32 -2.72 -10.48
CA ASN A 95 -14.63 -3.78 -9.75
C ASN A 95 -15.40 -4.29 -8.52
N CYS A 96 -16.50 -3.64 -8.13
CA CYS A 96 -17.30 -4.01 -6.96
C CYS A 96 -18.26 -5.18 -7.22
N THR A 97 -17.95 -6.12 -8.11
CA THR A 97 -18.76 -7.33 -8.34
C THR A 97 -18.21 -8.51 -7.55
N ALA A 98 -19.04 -9.50 -7.21
CA ALA A 98 -18.60 -10.66 -6.42
C ALA A 98 -17.50 -11.45 -7.14
N THR A 99 -17.61 -11.61 -8.46
CA THR A 99 -16.61 -12.29 -9.29
C THR A 99 -15.27 -11.56 -9.28
N ARG A 100 -15.26 -10.26 -9.59
CA ARG A 100 -14.02 -9.46 -9.58
C ARG A 100 -13.42 -9.35 -8.18
N SER A 101 -14.27 -9.26 -7.16
CA SER A 101 -13.83 -9.21 -5.77
C SER A 101 -13.08 -10.47 -5.36
N ARG A 102 -13.60 -11.65 -5.72
CA ARG A 102 -12.92 -12.94 -5.48
C ARG A 102 -11.60 -13.05 -6.25
N GLU A 103 -11.63 -12.70 -7.53
CA GLU A 103 -10.43 -12.76 -8.38
C GLU A 103 -9.32 -11.83 -7.89
N ASN A 104 -9.65 -10.57 -7.60
CA ASN A 104 -8.70 -9.58 -7.10
C ASN A 104 -8.18 -9.95 -5.72
N THR A 105 -9.02 -10.51 -4.84
CA THR A 105 -8.57 -11.04 -3.54
C THR A 105 -7.55 -12.16 -3.74
N SER A 106 -7.83 -13.13 -4.61
CA SER A 106 -6.88 -14.23 -4.93
C SER A 106 -5.54 -13.71 -5.45
N ARG A 107 -5.56 -12.70 -6.34
CA ARG A 107 -4.35 -12.03 -6.84
C ARG A 107 -3.59 -11.33 -5.71
N LYS A 108 -4.29 -10.60 -4.84
CA LYS A 108 -3.70 -9.88 -3.71
C LYS A 108 -3.07 -10.83 -2.70
N VAL A 109 -3.73 -11.94 -2.37
CA VAL A 109 -3.20 -12.99 -1.48
C VAL A 109 -1.84 -13.50 -1.98
N ARG A 110 -1.69 -13.74 -3.29
CA ARG A 110 -0.42 -14.19 -3.86
C ARG A 110 0.70 -13.16 -3.67
N LEU A 111 0.40 -11.89 -3.93
CA LEU A 111 1.37 -10.80 -3.68
C LEU A 111 1.72 -10.67 -2.20
N CYS A 112 0.76 -10.79 -1.30
CA CYS A 112 1.00 -10.72 0.14
C CYS A 112 1.86 -11.89 0.64
N ARG A 113 1.64 -13.11 0.13
CA ARG A 113 2.49 -14.28 0.44
C ARG A 113 3.90 -14.08 -0.07
N TYR A 114 4.05 -13.65 -1.32
CA TYR A 114 5.35 -13.32 -1.89
C TYR A 114 6.10 -12.27 -1.06
N ALA A 115 5.42 -11.20 -0.64
CA ALA A 115 6.02 -10.17 0.21
C ALA A 115 6.44 -10.72 1.58
N GLN A 116 5.64 -11.62 2.17
CA GLN A 116 6.00 -12.30 3.41
C GLN A 116 7.26 -13.16 3.25
N ASP A 117 7.36 -13.93 2.16
CA ASP A 117 8.54 -14.75 1.87
C ASP A 117 9.78 -13.87 1.66
N GLN A 118 9.64 -12.75 0.95
CA GLN A 118 10.73 -11.78 0.77
C GLN A 118 11.18 -11.15 2.09
N LEU A 119 10.24 -10.81 2.97
CA LEU A 119 10.56 -10.29 4.30
C LEU A 119 11.34 -11.32 5.11
N GLN A 120 10.89 -12.59 5.15
CA GLN A 120 11.61 -13.67 5.84
C GLN A 120 13.03 -13.87 5.29
N GLN A 121 13.18 -13.89 3.96
CA GLN A 121 14.50 -14.01 3.32
C GLN A 121 15.41 -12.83 3.67
N LEU A 122 14.87 -11.61 3.67
CA LEU A 122 15.60 -10.41 4.05
C LEU A 122 16.07 -10.48 5.51
N THR A 123 15.17 -10.85 6.42
CA THR A 123 15.46 -11.00 7.86
C THR A 123 16.60 -11.98 8.11
N VAL A 124 16.57 -13.16 7.46
CA VAL A 124 17.63 -14.16 7.60
C VAL A 124 18.95 -13.66 7.01
N ARG A 125 18.90 -13.09 5.81
CA ARG A 125 20.10 -12.65 5.09
C ARG A 125 20.85 -11.54 5.81
N GLU A 126 20.12 -10.54 6.30
CA GLU A 126 20.68 -9.35 6.95
C GLU A 126 20.71 -9.49 8.47
N GLN A 127 20.36 -10.67 9.01
CA GLN A 127 20.36 -10.98 10.44
C GLN A 127 19.54 -9.96 11.26
N LEU A 128 18.40 -9.54 10.73
CA LEU A 128 17.55 -8.53 11.37
C LEU A 128 16.84 -9.12 12.60
N GLN A 129 16.80 -8.35 13.67
CA GLN A 129 16.07 -8.66 14.89
C GLN A 129 14.92 -7.66 15.03
N TYR A 130 13.67 -8.15 15.07
CA TYR A 130 12.48 -7.36 15.35
C TYR A 130 11.36 -8.22 15.92
#